data_AF-A0AAU0RAT2-F1
#
_entry.id   AF-A0AAU0RAT2-F1
#
_cell.length_a   1.000
_cell.length_b   1.000
_cell.length_c   1.000
_cell.angle_alpha   90.00
_cell.angle_beta   90.00
_cell.angle_gamma   90.00
#
_symmetry.space_group_name_H-M   'P 1'
#
loop_
_entity.id
_entity.type
_entity.pdbx_description
1 polymer ?
#
loop_
_entity_poly.entity_id
_entity_poly.type
_entity_poly.pdbx_seq_one_letter_code
_entity_poly.pdbx_strand_id
1 'polypeptide(L)'
;MHYLFIQRLFADDVIQALCWTFIHSLWQGLIFAIIAGVLLAITRKADARLRYNLMVGILFLFLLVTLFTFGEQLNNTIVATLQAPISEQTFIRQFVTYCNLHAPVIVGIWFIIFSAKCVNILGGLVRIQRIRNYNTQSPAKEWQEQVAGLARKLHIHKTILLLESALVKVPMVIGALKPVIIMPVGLLANLPADQAAAILLHELAHIRRKDYLVNLLQSFVEILFFFNPAVLWLSSLIKQEREHCCDDLAVVGIKSKKKYVQALVAFQEYNLDITKGSPVVAFTGEKNHLLNRVKRIVHKENTGMRPMDRIVLVLSLFILVLIGFAPIRKIHAQSTTNTNLSQTMDDDQLNPEKRNHELLLRDEALKIRDKDLADRDEKLLSQPISEEDRNRILQDQEMRAADLQRRMQEPHHTSGENAK
;
A
#
# COMPACT_ATOMS: atom_id res chain seq x y z
N MET A 1 -22.19 -1.00 22.14
CA MET A 1 -21.05 -1.05 23.10
C MET A 1 -19.68 -1.32 22.45
N HIS A 2 -19.55 -2.02 21.31
CA HIS A 2 -18.23 -2.25 20.69
C HIS A 2 -17.59 -1.01 20.02
N TYR A 3 -18.39 -0.01 19.60
CA TYR A 3 -17.89 1.21 18.94
C TYR A 3 -17.04 2.12 19.86
N LEU A 4 -17.30 2.10 21.17
CA LEU A 4 -16.70 3.03 22.13
C LEU A 4 -15.31 2.62 22.63
N PHE A 5 -14.89 1.37 22.42
CA PHE A 5 -13.62 0.88 22.96
C PHE A 5 -12.41 1.35 22.13
N ILE A 6 -12.52 1.36 20.80
CA ILE A 6 -11.43 1.76 19.90
C ILE A 6 -11.19 3.28 19.97
N GLN A 7 -12.26 4.08 20.06
CA GLN A 7 -12.15 5.55 20.20
C GLN A 7 -11.51 5.99 21.52
N ARG A 8 -11.50 5.14 22.56
CA ARG A 8 -10.78 5.42 23.80
C ARG A 8 -9.28 5.13 23.73
N LEU A 9 -8.83 4.33 22.77
CA LEU A 9 -7.43 3.90 22.64
C LEU A 9 -6.62 4.78 21.70
N PHE A 10 -7.25 5.35 20.66
CA PHE A 10 -6.59 6.21 19.67
C PHE A 10 -7.47 7.41 19.33
N ALA A 11 -6.86 8.56 19.04
CA ALA A 11 -7.57 9.73 18.52
C ALA A 11 -8.22 9.40 17.16
N ASP A 12 -9.42 9.93 16.90
CA ASP A 12 -10.18 9.67 15.67
C ASP A 12 -9.34 10.00 14.42
N ASP A 13 -8.51 11.05 14.47
CA ASP A 13 -7.62 11.45 13.38
C ASP A 13 -6.57 10.38 13.05
N VAL A 14 -6.03 9.70 14.06
CA VAL A 14 -5.04 8.63 13.87
C VAL A 14 -5.69 7.41 13.24
N ILE A 15 -6.92 7.08 13.64
CA ILE A 15 -7.68 5.96 13.07
C ILE A 15 -7.97 6.22 11.59
N GLN A 16 -8.41 7.43 11.24
CA GLN A 16 -8.66 7.82 9.85
C GLN A 16 -7.37 7.80 9.03
N ALA A 17 -6.27 8.36 9.56
CA ALA A 17 -4.98 8.37 8.90
C ALA A 17 -4.44 6.95 8.64
N LEU A 18 -4.58 6.04 9.61
CA LEU A 18 -4.21 4.62 9.45
C LEU A 18 -5.05 3.94 8.37
N CYS A 19 -6.36 4.14 8.38
CA CYS A 19 -7.27 3.56 7.39
C CYS A 19 -6.88 3.97 5.97
N TRP A 20 -6.67 5.28 5.73
CA TRP A 20 -6.25 5.78 4.43
C TRP A 20 -4.84 5.32 4.06
N THR A 21 -3.91 5.27 5.00
CA THR A 21 -2.56 4.75 4.76
C THR A 21 -2.61 3.30 4.27
N PHE A 22 -3.43 2.45 4.88
CA PHE A 22 -3.59 1.07 4.42
C PHE A 22 -4.19 0.99 3.01
N ILE A 23 -5.20 1.81 2.70
CA ILE A 23 -5.77 1.89 1.35
C ILE A 23 -4.70 2.35 0.34
N HIS A 24 -3.93 3.40 0.66
CA HIS A 24 -2.86 3.88 -0.21
C HIS A 24 -1.74 2.85 -0.40
N SER A 25 -1.42 2.08 0.64
CA SER A 25 -0.40 1.03 0.58
C SER A 25 -0.70 -0.05 -0.46
N LEU A 26 -1.97 -0.26 -0.82
CA LEU A 26 -2.37 -1.24 -1.84
C LEU A 26 -1.79 -0.87 -3.21
N TRP A 27 -2.12 0.33 -3.72
CA TRP A 27 -1.63 0.75 -5.04
C TRP A 27 -0.13 1.07 -5.02
N GLN A 28 0.40 1.59 -3.91
CA GLN A 28 1.85 1.76 -3.72
C GLN A 28 2.56 0.41 -3.84
N GLY A 29 2.03 -0.62 -3.19
CA GLY A 29 2.53 -1.99 -3.28
C GLY A 29 2.57 -2.51 -4.72
N LEU A 30 1.52 -2.25 -5.52
CA LEU A 30 1.48 -2.64 -6.94
C LEU A 30 2.60 -1.97 -7.75
N ILE A 31 2.85 -0.68 -7.54
CA ILE A 31 3.95 0.04 -8.20
C ILE A 31 5.29 -0.60 -7.84
N PHE A 32 5.54 -0.85 -6.56
CA PHE A 32 6.78 -1.49 -6.13
C PHE A 32 6.90 -2.94 -6.60
N ALA A 33 5.80 -3.67 -6.77
CA ALA A 33 5.82 -4.99 -7.38
C ALA A 33 6.21 -4.93 -8.87
N ILE A 34 5.69 -3.95 -9.63
CA ILE A 34 6.11 -3.74 -11.02
C ILE A 34 7.60 -3.41 -11.08
N ILE A 35 8.08 -2.49 -10.24
CA ILE A 35 9.51 -2.13 -10.15
C ILE A 35 10.35 -3.37 -9.83
N ALA A 36 9.94 -4.17 -8.84
CA ALA A 36 10.63 -5.41 -8.48
C ALA A 36 10.67 -6.40 -9.66
N GLY A 37 9.56 -6.58 -10.37
CA GLY A 37 9.48 -7.45 -11.53
C GLY A 37 10.37 -7.01 -12.69
N VAL A 38 10.39 -5.71 -13.00
CA VAL A 38 11.29 -5.12 -14.01
C VAL A 38 12.74 -5.34 -13.61
N LEU A 39 13.09 -5.06 -12.36
CA LEU A 39 14.45 -5.29 -11.85
C LEU A 39 14.85 -6.76 -11.91
N LEU A 40 13.94 -7.70 -11.60
CA LEU A 40 14.22 -9.14 -11.75
C LEU A 40 14.49 -9.56 -13.20
N ALA A 41 13.78 -8.94 -14.16
CA ALA A 41 13.96 -9.21 -15.59
C ALA A 41 15.31 -8.67 -16.07
N ILE A 42 15.66 -7.43 -15.72
CA ILE A 42 16.93 -6.79 -16.10
C ILE A 42 18.12 -7.51 -15.45
N THR A 43 17.99 -7.91 -14.18
CA THR A 43 19.08 -8.53 -13.41
C THR A 43 19.12 -10.06 -13.50
N ARG A 44 18.56 -10.66 -14.57
CA ARG A 44 18.54 -12.13 -14.75
C ARG A 44 19.94 -12.77 -14.72
N LYS A 45 20.96 -12.07 -15.23
CA LYS A 45 22.35 -12.55 -15.26
C LYS A 45 23.22 -12.05 -14.10
N ALA A 46 22.67 -11.23 -13.20
CA ALA A 46 23.42 -10.65 -12.09
C ALA A 46 23.59 -11.64 -10.93
N ASP A 47 24.53 -11.35 -10.02
CA ASP A 47 24.71 -12.15 -8.81
C ASP A 47 23.47 -12.11 -7.89
N ALA A 48 23.21 -13.21 -7.18
CA ALA A 48 22.11 -13.29 -6.20
C ALA A 48 22.16 -12.16 -5.19
N ARG A 49 23.37 -11.79 -4.76
CA ARG A 49 23.60 -10.77 -3.74
C ARG A 49 23.09 -9.40 -4.18
N LEU A 50 23.30 -9.04 -5.45
CA LEU A 50 22.81 -7.79 -5.98
C LEU A 50 21.28 -7.79 -6.01
N ARG A 51 20.68 -8.86 -6.54
CA ARG A 51 19.22 -9.03 -6.59
C ARG A 51 18.59 -8.96 -5.20
N TYR A 52 19.16 -9.69 -4.25
CA TYR A 52 18.75 -9.65 -2.85
C TYR A 52 18.78 -8.22 -2.27
N ASN A 53 19.89 -7.50 -2.44
CA ASN A 53 20.02 -6.13 -1.94
C ASN A 53 19.01 -5.18 -2.61
N LEU A 54 18.76 -5.34 -3.92
CA LEU A 54 17.75 -4.56 -4.63
C LEU A 54 16.34 -4.82 -4.06
N MET A 55 15.95 -6.08 -3.88
CA MET A 55 14.63 -6.42 -3.34
C MET A 55 14.46 -5.92 -1.90
N VAL A 56 15.50 -6.01 -1.07
CA VAL A 56 15.50 -5.42 0.29
C VAL A 56 15.38 -3.90 0.24
N GLY A 57 16.08 -3.25 -0.70
CA GLY A 57 15.99 -1.81 -0.93
C GLY A 57 14.58 -1.36 -1.35
N ILE A 58 13.91 -2.11 -2.23
CA ILE A 58 12.51 -1.88 -2.63
C ILE A 58 11.59 -1.99 -1.41
N LEU A 59 11.76 -3.02 -0.58
CA LEU A 59 10.96 -3.21 0.63
C LEU A 59 11.13 -2.02 1.59
N PHE A 60 12.37 -1.56 1.78
CA PHE A 60 12.66 -0.41 2.63
C PHE A 60 12.06 0.88 2.07
N LEU A 61 12.16 1.11 0.76
CA LEU A 61 11.58 2.28 0.11
C LEU A 61 10.05 2.28 0.19
N PHE A 62 9.40 1.12 0.02
CA PHE A 62 7.96 0.96 0.25
C PHE A 62 7.56 1.37 1.67
N LEU A 63 8.33 0.98 2.69
CA LEU A 63 8.08 1.39 4.07
C LEU A 63 8.24 2.90 4.27
N LEU A 64 9.27 3.52 3.68
CA LEU A 64 9.46 4.97 3.76
C LEU A 64 8.30 5.72 3.11
N VAL A 65 7.86 5.30 1.92
CA VAL A 65 6.72 5.90 1.22
C VAL A 65 5.43 5.73 2.04
N THR A 66 5.23 4.57 2.66
CA THR A 66 4.04 4.32 3.48
C THR A 66 4.05 5.17 4.75
N LEU A 67 5.22 5.32 5.40
CA LEU A 67 5.37 6.17 6.58
C LEU A 67 5.17 7.66 6.24
N PHE A 68 5.70 8.11 5.10
CA PHE A 68 5.45 9.46 4.60
C PHE A 68 3.95 9.68 4.32
N THR A 69 3.30 8.71 3.68
CA THR A 69 1.85 8.75 3.42
C THR A 69 1.05 8.86 4.71
N PHE A 70 1.44 8.12 5.76
CA PHE A 70 0.80 8.24 7.07
C PHE A 70 0.92 9.65 7.66
N GLY A 71 2.10 10.27 7.57
CA GLY A 71 2.31 11.65 8.02
C GLY A 71 1.43 12.66 7.27
N GLU A 72 1.33 12.53 5.95
CA GLU A 72 0.45 13.35 5.11
C GLU A 72 -1.03 13.16 5.48
N GLN A 73 -1.48 11.92 5.67
CA GLN A 73 -2.88 11.64 6.01
C GLN A 73 -3.25 12.16 7.40
N LEU A 74 -2.32 12.07 8.36
CA LEU A 74 -2.52 12.63 9.70
C LEU A 74 -2.71 14.15 9.63
N ASN A 75 -1.91 14.85 8.82
CA ASN A 75 -2.02 16.30 8.65
C ASN A 75 -3.32 16.69 7.92
N ASN A 76 -3.67 15.98 6.84
CA ASN A 76 -4.85 16.29 6.03
C ASN A 76 -6.17 16.04 6.78
N THR A 77 -6.20 15.07 7.69
CA THR A 77 -7.39 14.80 8.51
C THR A 77 -7.70 15.99 9.41
N ILE A 78 -6.67 16.61 9.99
CA ILE A 78 -6.80 17.80 10.85
C ILE A 78 -7.37 19.00 10.05
N VAL A 79 -6.93 19.17 8.80
CA VAL A 79 -7.32 20.30 7.95
C VAL A 79 -8.73 20.14 7.36
N ALA A 80 -9.13 18.91 7.00
CA ALA A 80 -10.44 18.64 6.38
C ALA A 80 -11.64 18.91 7.31
N THR A 81 -11.45 18.85 8.63
CA THR A 81 -12.48 19.16 9.64
C THR A 81 -12.92 20.63 9.60
N LEU A 82 -12.16 21.51 8.93
CA LEU A 82 -12.38 22.96 8.95
C LEU A 82 -13.19 23.48 7.76
N GLN A 83 -13.33 22.72 6.66
CA GLN A 83 -13.96 23.21 5.43
C GLN A 83 -14.57 22.05 4.62
N ALA A 84 -15.90 21.97 4.50
CA ALA A 84 -16.54 21.05 3.54
C ALA A 84 -17.80 21.64 2.89
N PRO A 85 -17.74 22.05 1.61
CA PRO A 85 -18.91 22.32 0.81
C PRO A 85 -19.50 21.04 0.21
N ILE A 86 -20.82 21.03 0.06
CA ILE A 86 -21.66 19.92 -0.43
C ILE A 86 -22.03 20.21 -1.88
N SER A 87 -21.52 19.44 -2.85
CA SER A 87 -22.26 19.09 -4.06
C SER A 87 -21.50 18.06 -4.91
N GLU A 88 -22.26 17.16 -5.53
CA GLU A 88 -21.92 16.02 -6.40
C GLU A 88 -21.53 14.68 -5.74
N GLN A 89 -22.46 13.72 -5.83
CA GLN A 89 -22.27 12.30 -5.48
C GLN A 89 -21.62 11.54 -6.66
N THR A 90 -20.31 11.39 -6.62
CA THR A 90 -19.59 10.39 -7.43
C THR A 90 -19.42 9.09 -6.65
N PHE A 91 -19.25 7.95 -7.36
CA PHE A 91 -18.89 6.67 -6.72
C PHE A 91 -17.66 6.79 -5.80
N ILE A 92 -16.67 7.60 -6.21
CA ILE A 92 -15.46 7.88 -5.42
C ILE A 92 -15.82 8.57 -4.11
N ARG A 93 -16.70 9.59 -4.13
CA ARG A 93 -17.20 10.23 -2.90
C ARG A 93 -17.93 9.23 -1.99
N GLN A 94 -18.80 8.38 -2.54
CA GLN A 94 -19.50 7.35 -1.74
C GLN A 94 -18.52 6.37 -1.09
N PHE A 95 -17.50 5.93 -1.83
CA PHE A 95 -16.45 5.06 -1.30
C PHE A 95 -15.61 5.75 -0.22
N VAL A 96 -15.17 6.98 -0.46
CA VAL A 96 -14.43 7.80 0.52
C VAL A 96 -15.25 8.00 1.80
N THR A 97 -16.53 8.38 1.67
CA THR A 97 -17.43 8.55 2.81
C THR A 97 -17.65 7.25 3.56
N TYR A 98 -17.84 6.13 2.85
CA TYR A 98 -17.95 4.80 3.46
C TYR A 98 -16.68 4.44 4.25
N CYS A 99 -15.50 4.61 3.67
CA CYS A 99 -14.22 4.35 4.34
C CYS A 99 -14.04 5.23 5.58
N ASN A 100 -14.38 6.52 5.50
CA ASN A 100 -14.31 7.44 6.66
C ASN A 100 -15.26 7.02 7.77
N LEU A 101 -16.51 6.71 7.43
CA LEU A 101 -17.53 6.29 8.40
C LEU A 101 -17.15 4.98 9.10
N HIS A 102 -16.56 4.04 8.35
CA HIS A 102 -16.22 2.71 8.85
C HIS A 102 -14.75 2.53 9.24
N ALA A 103 -13.94 3.61 9.22
CA ALA A 103 -12.51 3.56 9.54
C ALA A 103 -12.23 2.88 10.90
N PRO A 104 -12.97 3.16 12.00
CA PRO A 104 -12.75 2.48 13.28
C PRO A 104 -12.96 0.97 13.21
N VAL A 105 -13.94 0.50 12.44
CA VAL A 105 -14.23 -0.93 12.27
C VAL A 105 -13.15 -1.60 11.43
N ILE A 106 -12.74 -0.97 10.32
CA ILE A 106 -11.68 -1.48 9.43
C ILE A 106 -10.36 -1.61 10.20
N VAL A 107 -9.94 -0.55 10.90
CA VAL A 107 -8.71 -0.54 11.70
C VAL A 107 -8.84 -1.49 12.89
N GLY A 108 -10.03 -1.63 13.49
CA GLY A 108 -10.30 -2.59 14.55
C GLY A 108 -10.09 -4.04 14.13
N ILE A 109 -10.66 -4.43 12.99
CA ILE A 109 -10.45 -5.78 12.40
C ILE A 109 -8.98 -5.99 12.09
N TRP A 110 -8.32 -5.00 11.48
CA TRP A 110 -6.90 -5.05 11.21
C TRP A 110 -6.08 -5.25 12.50
N PHE A 111 -6.39 -4.53 13.57
CA PHE A 111 -5.69 -4.62 14.85
C PHE A 111 -5.87 -5.99 15.53
N ILE A 112 -7.05 -6.60 15.41
CA ILE A 112 -7.29 -7.97 15.91
C ILE A 112 -6.40 -8.96 15.17
N ILE A 113 -6.35 -8.89 13.84
CA ILE A 113 -5.51 -9.79 13.02
C ILE A 113 -4.02 -9.54 13.30
N PHE A 114 -3.61 -8.27 13.38
CA PHE A 114 -2.27 -7.85 13.76
C PHE A 114 -1.88 -8.45 15.12
N SER A 115 -2.74 -8.31 16.13
CA SER A 115 -2.50 -8.83 17.48
C SER A 115 -2.38 -10.35 17.48
N ALA A 116 -3.27 -11.07 16.78
CA ALA A 116 -3.20 -12.52 16.64
C ALA A 116 -1.88 -12.96 15.98
N LYS A 117 -1.42 -12.25 14.94
CA LYS A 117 -0.14 -12.53 14.28
C LYS A 117 1.07 -12.21 15.17
N CYS A 118 1.01 -11.14 15.96
CA CYS A 118 2.02 -10.84 16.97
C CYS A 118 2.12 -11.96 18.00
N VAL A 119 0.98 -12.43 18.54
CA VAL A 119 0.95 -13.58 19.46
C VAL A 119 1.55 -14.84 18.81
N ASN A 120 1.26 -15.11 17.53
CA ASN A 120 1.85 -16.23 16.81
C ASN A 120 3.38 -16.12 16.70
N ILE A 121 3.93 -14.94 16.44
CA ILE A 121 5.38 -14.72 16.44
C ILE A 121 5.98 -14.88 17.84
N LEU A 122 5.35 -14.29 18.87
CA LEU A 122 5.80 -14.45 20.25
C LEU A 122 5.82 -15.94 20.66
N GLY A 123 4.76 -16.69 20.34
CA GLY A 123 4.70 -18.13 20.54
C GLY A 123 5.79 -18.88 19.76
N GLY A 124 6.10 -18.44 18.54
CA GLY A 124 7.23 -18.94 17.74
C GLY A 124 8.59 -18.69 18.41
N LEU A 125 8.80 -17.50 18.98
CA LEU A 125 10.02 -17.18 19.73
C LEU A 125 10.15 -18.02 21.00
N VAL A 126 9.05 -18.23 21.74
CA VAL A 126 9.02 -19.13 22.89
C VAL A 126 9.32 -20.57 22.47
N ARG A 127 8.75 -21.05 21.35
CA ARG A 127 9.05 -22.37 20.80
C ARG A 127 10.53 -22.50 20.43
N ILE A 128 11.11 -21.48 19.81
CA ILE A 128 12.54 -21.45 19.47
C ILE A 128 13.41 -21.51 20.74
N GLN A 129 13.06 -20.75 21.77
CA GLN A 129 13.76 -20.82 23.06
C GLN A 129 13.62 -22.20 23.71
N ARG A 130 12.43 -22.81 23.63
CA ARG A 130 12.21 -24.19 24.10
C ARG A 130 13.07 -25.18 23.33
N ILE A 131 13.09 -25.13 21.99
CA ILE A 131 13.92 -26.00 21.15
C ILE A 131 15.39 -25.84 21.49
N ARG A 132 15.85 -24.62 21.80
CA ARG A 132 17.24 -24.37 22.19
C ARG A 132 17.61 -24.98 23.55
N ASN A 133 16.67 -25.03 24.49
CA ASN A 133 16.96 -25.37 25.89
C ASN A 133 16.43 -26.75 26.33
N TYR A 134 15.59 -27.42 25.53
CA TYR A 134 14.87 -28.63 25.92
C TYR A 134 15.20 -29.80 24.99
N ASN A 135 15.62 -30.93 25.56
CA ASN A 135 15.97 -32.17 24.86
C ASN A 135 16.93 -31.96 23.65
N THR A 136 17.87 -31.02 23.80
CA THR A 136 18.96 -30.87 22.85
C THR A 136 20.14 -31.73 23.25
N GLN A 137 20.72 -32.42 22.29
CA GLN A 137 21.96 -33.18 22.48
C GLN A 137 23.11 -32.46 21.78
N SER A 138 24.30 -32.52 22.39
CA SER A 138 25.51 -32.10 21.69
C SER A 138 25.96 -33.26 20.80
N PRO A 139 26.14 -33.06 19.49
CA PRO A 139 26.65 -34.10 18.61
C PRO A 139 28.10 -34.46 18.98
N ALA A 140 28.63 -35.51 18.35
CA ALA A 140 30.02 -35.93 18.54
C ALA A 140 31.00 -34.74 18.39
N LYS A 141 32.07 -34.72 19.21
CA LYS A 141 33.04 -33.60 19.26
C LYS A 141 33.60 -33.23 17.88
N GLU A 142 33.79 -34.23 17.03
CA GLU A 142 34.23 -34.08 15.63
C GLU A 142 33.36 -33.10 14.84
N TRP A 143 32.03 -33.16 15.02
CA TRP A 143 31.10 -32.25 14.33
C TRP A 143 31.20 -30.82 14.84
N GLN A 144 31.41 -30.63 16.14
CA GLN A 144 31.61 -29.32 16.74
C GLN A 144 32.93 -28.68 16.25
N GLU A 145 34.00 -29.48 16.14
CA GLU A 145 35.28 -29.05 15.56
C GLU A 145 35.16 -28.74 14.07
N GLN A 146 34.40 -29.55 13.33
CA GLN A 146 34.12 -29.33 11.92
C GLN A 146 33.37 -28.02 11.69
N VAL A 147 32.33 -27.71 12.48
CA VAL A 147 31.64 -26.41 12.42
C VAL A 147 32.60 -25.26 12.72
N ALA A 148 33.46 -25.38 13.74
CA ALA A 148 34.46 -24.36 14.04
C ALA A 148 35.49 -24.18 12.90
N GLY A 149 35.89 -25.26 12.24
CA GLY A 149 36.75 -25.23 11.06
C GLY A 149 36.09 -24.53 9.86
N LEU A 150 34.83 -24.86 9.57
CA LEU A 150 34.06 -24.25 8.50
C LEU A 150 33.76 -22.76 8.78
N ALA A 151 33.43 -22.41 10.02
CA ALA A 151 33.21 -21.04 10.46
C ALA A 151 34.45 -20.17 10.24
N ARG A 152 35.65 -20.70 10.58
CA ARG A 152 36.93 -20.03 10.31
C ARG A 152 37.17 -19.82 8.81
N LYS A 153 36.90 -20.82 7.97
CA LYS A 153 37.00 -20.70 6.50
C LYS A 153 36.07 -19.62 5.93
N LEU A 154 34.91 -19.41 6.56
CA LEU A 154 33.96 -18.37 6.20
C LEU A 154 34.20 -17.04 6.93
N HIS A 155 35.34 -16.86 7.61
CA HIS A 155 35.67 -15.67 8.39
C HIS A 155 34.55 -15.23 9.36
N ILE A 156 33.96 -16.19 10.05
CA ILE A 156 32.97 -15.94 11.10
C ILE A 156 33.71 -15.93 12.45
N HIS A 157 33.75 -14.77 13.10
CA HIS A 157 34.48 -14.58 14.36
C HIS A 157 33.67 -14.99 15.61
N LYS A 158 32.37 -15.27 15.45
CA LYS A 158 31.51 -15.70 16.55
C LYS A 158 31.72 -17.19 16.83
N THR A 159 31.64 -17.58 18.10
CA THR A 159 31.53 -18.98 18.48
C THR A 159 30.13 -19.49 18.12
N ILE A 160 30.08 -20.62 17.41
CA ILE A 160 28.85 -21.22 16.89
C ILE A 160 28.67 -22.57 17.58
N LEU A 161 27.55 -22.73 18.27
CA LEU A 161 27.19 -23.99 18.91
C LEU A 161 26.39 -24.85 17.93
N LEU A 162 26.73 -26.13 17.82
CA LEU A 162 25.95 -27.10 17.07
C LEU A 162 25.18 -27.97 18.07
N LEU A 163 23.87 -28.11 17.86
CA LEU A 163 23.00 -28.96 18.66
C LEU A 163 22.17 -29.87 17.76
N GLU A 164 21.76 -31.02 18.27
CA GLU A 164 20.74 -31.87 17.66
C GLU A 164 19.45 -31.79 18.48
N SER A 165 18.30 -31.73 17.79
CA SER A 165 16.98 -31.73 18.44
C SER A 165 15.96 -32.57 17.67
N ALA A 166 15.22 -33.41 18.38
CA ALA A 166 14.12 -34.18 17.81
C ALA A 166 12.88 -33.31 17.49
N LEU A 167 12.87 -32.06 17.96
CA LEU A 167 11.78 -31.11 17.75
C LEU A 167 11.87 -30.38 16.40
N VAL A 168 13.02 -30.47 15.70
CA VAL A 168 13.21 -29.85 14.39
C VAL A 168 13.29 -30.92 13.30
N LYS A 169 12.67 -30.63 12.16
CA LYS A 169 12.69 -31.53 10.98
C LYS A 169 13.66 -31.07 9.90
N VAL A 170 14.09 -29.81 9.96
CA VAL A 170 15.06 -29.22 9.03
C VAL A 170 16.15 -28.51 9.82
N PRO A 171 17.39 -28.43 9.30
CA PRO A 171 18.44 -27.57 9.84
C PRO A 171 17.93 -26.15 9.97
N MET A 172 18.29 -25.50 11.07
CA MET A 172 17.97 -24.10 11.26
C MET A 172 18.99 -23.38 12.13
N VAL A 173 19.18 -22.09 11.85
CA VAL A 173 19.98 -21.18 12.66
C VAL A 173 19.09 -20.40 13.62
N ILE A 174 19.48 -20.38 14.90
CA ILE A 174 18.81 -19.62 15.95
C ILE A 174 19.78 -18.66 16.63
N GLY A 175 19.31 -17.47 16.97
CA GLY A 175 20.05 -16.49 17.78
C GLY A 175 20.93 -15.54 16.98
N ALA A 176 20.84 -14.24 17.30
CA ALA A 176 21.59 -13.18 16.63
C ALA A 176 23.00 -12.97 17.21
N LEU A 177 23.09 -12.90 18.55
CA LEU A 177 24.33 -12.61 19.27
C LEU A 177 25.20 -13.85 19.43
N LYS A 178 24.59 -14.95 19.89
CA LYS A 178 25.21 -16.27 20.05
C LYS A 178 24.49 -17.25 19.13
N PRO A 179 24.90 -17.35 17.85
CA PRO A 179 24.23 -18.20 16.88
C PRO A 179 24.42 -19.68 17.24
N VAL A 180 23.32 -20.43 17.14
CA VAL A 180 23.25 -21.87 17.37
C VAL A 180 22.69 -22.51 16.10
N ILE A 181 23.39 -23.49 15.55
CA ILE A 181 22.88 -24.33 14.47
C ILE A 181 22.21 -25.53 15.13
N ILE A 182 20.93 -25.76 14.82
CA ILE A 182 20.21 -26.93 15.29
C ILE A 182 19.93 -27.86 14.11
N MET A 183 20.38 -29.10 14.24
CA MET A 183 20.19 -30.17 13.27
C MET A 183 19.09 -31.12 13.76
N PRO A 184 18.28 -31.70 12.85
CA PRO A 184 17.44 -32.84 13.17
C PRO A 184 18.27 -34.02 13.69
N VAL A 185 17.78 -34.68 14.74
CA VAL A 185 18.45 -35.86 15.31
C VAL A 185 18.61 -36.95 14.24
N GLY A 186 19.83 -37.46 14.11
CA GLY A 186 20.15 -38.53 13.17
C GLY A 186 20.48 -38.04 11.76
N LEU A 187 20.32 -36.75 11.45
CA LEU A 187 20.70 -36.20 10.15
C LEU A 187 22.22 -36.35 9.93
N LEU A 188 23.02 -35.99 10.94
CA LEU A 188 24.48 -36.08 10.88
C LEU A 188 25.00 -37.52 10.82
N ALA A 189 24.21 -38.49 11.32
CA ALA A 189 24.57 -39.91 11.31
C ALA A 189 24.18 -40.62 10.01
N ASN A 190 23.13 -40.16 9.32
CA ASN A 190 22.62 -40.81 8.11
C ASN A 190 23.19 -40.21 6.81
N LEU A 191 23.84 -39.05 6.87
CA LEU A 191 24.47 -38.42 5.71
C LEU A 191 25.98 -38.68 5.68
N PRO A 192 26.57 -38.90 4.49
CA PRO A 192 28.01 -38.83 4.31
C PRO A 192 28.58 -37.52 4.87
N ALA A 193 29.77 -37.59 5.48
CA ALA A 193 30.34 -36.46 6.19
C ALA A 193 30.55 -35.21 5.32
N ASP A 194 30.86 -35.39 4.03
CA ASP A 194 31.00 -34.30 3.07
C ASP A 194 29.67 -33.65 2.69
N GLN A 195 28.58 -34.40 2.67
CA GLN A 195 27.23 -33.89 2.43
C GLN A 195 26.67 -33.15 3.65
N ALA A 196 26.87 -33.67 4.86
CA ALA A 196 26.52 -32.96 6.09
C ALA A 196 27.36 -31.67 6.24
N ALA A 197 28.66 -31.69 5.88
CA ALA A 197 29.49 -30.47 5.81
C ALA A 197 28.91 -29.40 4.88
N ALA A 198 28.36 -29.83 3.74
CA ALA A 198 27.76 -28.96 2.75
C ALA A 198 26.48 -28.27 3.25
N ILE A 199 25.66 -28.99 4.01
CA ILE A 199 24.47 -28.43 4.69
C ILE A 199 24.91 -27.43 5.77
N LEU A 200 25.90 -27.79 6.59
CA LEU A 200 26.45 -26.88 7.61
C LEU A 200 27.02 -25.59 7.00
N LEU A 201 27.70 -25.68 5.85
CA LEU A 201 28.18 -24.49 5.13
C LEU A 201 27.05 -23.56 4.68
N HIS A 202 25.89 -24.12 4.29
CA HIS A 202 24.70 -23.33 3.95
C HIS A 202 24.12 -22.63 5.19
N GLU A 203 24.00 -23.32 6.33
CA GLU A 203 23.54 -22.70 7.59
C GLU A 203 24.52 -21.62 8.09
N LEU A 204 25.83 -21.87 7.97
CA LEU A 204 26.87 -20.88 8.27
C LEU A 204 26.80 -19.65 7.35
N ALA A 205 26.37 -19.82 6.10
CA ALA A 205 26.16 -18.72 5.17
C ALA A 205 25.09 -17.74 5.67
N HIS A 206 23.98 -18.24 6.24
CA HIS A 206 22.95 -17.41 6.87
C HIS A 206 23.51 -16.59 8.03
N ILE A 207 24.36 -17.19 8.87
CA ILE A 207 25.02 -16.51 10.00
C ILE A 207 25.96 -15.41 9.48
N ARG A 208 26.81 -15.73 8.49
CA ARG A 208 27.76 -14.78 7.90
C ARG A 208 27.04 -13.57 7.28
N ARG A 209 25.93 -13.81 6.59
CA ARG A 209 25.12 -12.76 5.95
C ARG A 209 24.21 -11.99 6.90
N LYS A 210 24.10 -12.42 8.16
CA LYS A 210 23.22 -11.82 9.18
C LYS A 210 21.75 -11.78 8.73
N ASP A 211 21.30 -12.84 8.07
CA ASP A 211 19.97 -12.90 7.46
C ASP A 211 18.81 -12.70 8.46
N TYR A 212 19.06 -12.93 9.75
CA TYR A 212 18.09 -12.70 10.82
C TYR A 212 17.55 -11.26 10.86
N LEU A 213 18.36 -10.24 10.50
CA LEU A 213 17.93 -8.84 10.52
C LEU A 213 16.85 -8.58 9.47
N VAL A 214 17.12 -9.01 8.23
CA VAL A 214 16.16 -8.87 7.13
C VAL A 214 14.96 -9.77 7.35
N ASN A 215 15.14 -10.96 7.92
CA ASN A 215 14.01 -11.82 8.27
C ASN A 215 13.09 -11.17 9.31
N LEU A 216 13.65 -10.50 10.33
CA LEU A 216 12.86 -9.76 11.33
C LEU A 216 12.07 -8.61 10.67
N LEU A 217 12.73 -7.82 9.80
CA LEU A 217 12.06 -6.77 9.04
C LEU A 217 10.93 -7.36 8.19
N GLN A 218 11.19 -8.40 7.40
CA GLN A 218 10.18 -9.06 6.58
C GLN A 218 9.01 -9.58 7.41
N SER A 219 9.27 -10.23 8.55
CA SER A 219 8.21 -10.69 9.45
C SER A 219 7.35 -9.53 9.96
N PHE A 220 7.96 -8.40 10.31
CA PHE A 220 7.22 -7.21 10.72
C PHE A 220 6.34 -6.66 9.58
N VAL A 221 6.90 -6.54 8.37
CA VAL A 221 6.16 -6.05 7.20
C VAL A 221 5.03 -7.00 6.80
N GLU A 222 5.26 -8.31 6.80
CA GLU A 222 4.24 -9.33 6.50
C GLU A 222 3.09 -9.33 7.51
N ILE A 223 3.35 -8.95 8.77
CA ILE A 223 2.30 -8.76 9.76
C ILE A 223 1.54 -7.45 9.51
N LEU A 224 2.24 -6.35 9.27
CA LEU A 224 1.61 -5.03 9.11
C LEU A 224 0.74 -4.97 7.85
N PHE A 225 1.22 -5.55 6.74
CA PHE A 225 0.57 -5.54 5.43
C PHE A 225 0.11 -6.93 4.99
N PHE A 226 -0.39 -7.74 5.93
CA PHE A 226 -0.85 -9.11 5.65
C PHE A 226 -1.91 -9.21 4.55
N PHE A 227 -2.64 -8.11 4.29
CA PHE A 227 -3.69 -8.01 3.28
C PHE A 227 -3.16 -7.57 1.91
N ASN A 228 -1.89 -7.15 1.80
CA ASN A 228 -1.31 -6.62 0.57
C ASN A 228 -0.55 -7.71 -0.20
N PRO A 229 -1.14 -8.29 -1.27
CA PRO A 229 -0.53 -9.40 -1.99
C PRO A 229 0.79 -9.02 -2.67
N ALA A 230 0.96 -7.76 -3.08
CA ALA A 230 2.19 -7.29 -3.72
C ALA A 230 3.38 -7.27 -2.75
N VAL A 231 3.14 -6.85 -1.50
CA VAL A 231 4.14 -6.86 -0.43
C VAL A 231 4.51 -8.29 -0.04
N LEU A 232 3.52 -9.18 0.07
CA LEU A 232 3.77 -10.61 0.35
C LEU A 232 4.57 -11.28 -0.78
N TRP A 233 4.27 -10.93 -2.02
CA TRP A 233 5.03 -11.40 -3.18
C TRP A 233 6.48 -10.90 -3.15
N LEU A 234 6.71 -9.60 -2.91
CA LEU A 234 8.05 -9.04 -2.75
C LEU A 234 8.82 -9.74 -1.62
N SER A 235 8.18 -10.01 -0.49
CA SER A 235 8.80 -10.76 0.59
C SER A 235 9.17 -12.20 0.19
N SER A 236 8.33 -12.86 -0.62
CA SER A 236 8.65 -14.19 -1.19
C SER A 236 9.87 -14.15 -2.12
N LEU A 237 10.05 -13.07 -2.89
CA LEU A 237 11.24 -12.87 -3.73
C LEU A 237 12.51 -12.69 -2.89
N ILE A 238 12.46 -11.87 -1.84
CA ILE A 238 13.59 -11.69 -0.92
C ILE A 238 13.98 -13.02 -0.28
N LYS A 239 12.99 -13.84 0.13
CA LYS A 239 13.24 -15.18 0.68
C LYS A 239 13.97 -16.06 -0.34
N GLN A 240 13.55 -16.09 -1.60
CA GLN A 240 14.23 -16.88 -2.65
C GLN A 240 15.66 -16.41 -2.92
N GLU A 241 15.85 -15.11 -3.10
CA GLU A 241 17.19 -14.55 -3.35
C GLU A 241 18.13 -14.74 -2.15
N ARG A 242 17.60 -14.81 -0.93
CA ARG A 242 18.37 -15.16 0.27
C ARG A 242 18.90 -16.59 0.21
N GLU A 243 18.05 -17.57 -0.09
CA GLU A 243 18.47 -18.97 -0.24
C GLU A 243 19.53 -19.11 -1.33
N HIS A 244 19.34 -18.40 -2.44
CA HIS A 244 20.29 -18.34 -3.54
C HIS A 244 21.66 -17.76 -3.15
N CYS A 245 21.69 -16.69 -2.34
CA CYS A 245 22.94 -16.16 -1.81
C CYS A 245 23.68 -17.17 -0.93
N CYS A 246 22.93 -17.94 -0.12
CA CYS A 246 23.50 -18.96 0.75
C CYS A 246 24.01 -20.16 -0.04
N ASP A 247 23.28 -20.59 -1.06
CA ASP A 247 23.70 -21.63 -2.01
C ASP A 247 25.01 -21.24 -2.71
N ASP A 248 25.09 -20.02 -3.24
CA ASP A 248 26.28 -19.53 -3.94
C ASP A 248 27.51 -19.52 -3.01
N LEU A 249 27.35 -19.13 -1.74
CA LEU A 249 28.43 -19.14 -0.75
C LEU A 249 28.83 -20.57 -0.34
N ALA A 250 27.85 -21.47 -0.17
CA ALA A 250 28.11 -22.87 0.17
C ALA A 250 28.87 -23.59 -0.96
N VAL A 251 28.48 -23.37 -2.23
CA VAL A 251 29.17 -23.92 -3.41
C VAL A 251 30.64 -23.47 -3.44
N VAL A 252 30.91 -22.20 -3.16
CA VAL A 252 32.29 -21.68 -3.07
C VAL A 252 33.06 -22.36 -1.93
N GLY A 253 32.44 -22.55 -0.77
CA GLY A 253 33.05 -23.23 0.38
C GLY A 253 33.40 -24.70 0.11
N ILE A 254 32.54 -25.42 -0.61
CA ILE A 254 32.72 -26.84 -0.98
C ILE A 254 33.71 -27.00 -2.14
N LYS A 255 33.88 -25.96 -2.96
CA LYS A 255 34.65 -25.98 -4.21
C LYS A 255 34.16 -27.02 -5.22
N SER A 256 32.92 -27.49 -5.09
CA SER A 256 32.30 -28.44 -6.03
C SER A 256 30.78 -28.27 -6.06
N LYS A 257 30.26 -27.86 -7.22
CA LYS A 257 28.82 -27.78 -7.48
C LYS A 257 28.14 -29.14 -7.38
N LYS A 258 28.78 -30.18 -7.94
CA LYS A 258 28.23 -31.55 -7.97
C LYS A 258 28.02 -32.07 -6.55
N LYS A 259 29.04 -31.95 -5.69
CA LYS A 259 28.95 -32.38 -4.29
C LYS A 259 27.87 -31.63 -3.52
N TYR A 260 27.74 -30.31 -3.76
CA TYR A 260 26.69 -29.53 -3.13
C TYR A 260 25.28 -29.96 -3.57
N VAL A 261 25.07 -30.16 -4.87
CA VAL A 261 23.78 -30.64 -5.40
C VAL A 261 23.45 -32.02 -4.83
N GLN A 262 24.43 -32.93 -4.76
CA GLN A 262 24.25 -34.24 -4.15
C GLN A 262 23.82 -34.13 -2.68
N ALA A 263 24.44 -33.23 -1.92
CA ALA A 263 24.08 -32.98 -0.52
C ALA A 263 22.64 -32.43 -0.39
N LEU A 264 22.22 -31.51 -1.26
CA LEU A 264 20.85 -30.99 -1.27
C LEU A 264 19.81 -32.07 -1.58
N VAL A 265 20.11 -32.97 -2.53
CA VAL A 265 19.23 -34.08 -2.88
C VAL A 265 19.15 -35.09 -1.72
N ALA A 266 20.29 -35.50 -1.16
CA ALA A 266 20.32 -36.45 -0.05
C ALA A 266 19.59 -35.91 1.19
N PHE A 267 19.72 -34.61 1.47
CA PHE A 267 18.95 -33.95 2.53
C PHE A 267 17.44 -34.00 2.26
N GLN A 268 17.01 -33.76 1.02
CA GLN A 268 15.60 -33.83 0.66
C GLN A 268 15.06 -35.27 0.78
N GLU A 269 15.82 -36.26 0.34
CA GLU A 269 15.47 -37.68 0.48
C GLU A 269 15.28 -38.06 1.96
N TYR A 270 16.20 -37.66 2.83
CA TYR A 270 16.08 -37.84 4.28
C TYR A 270 14.79 -37.22 4.85
N ASN A 271 14.45 -35.99 4.44
CA ASN A 271 13.22 -35.34 4.90
C ASN A 271 11.95 -36.04 4.41
N LEU A 272 11.96 -36.55 3.18
CA LEU A 272 10.84 -37.32 2.65
C LEU A 272 10.64 -38.61 3.44
N ASP A 273 11.73 -39.29 3.80
CA ASP A 273 11.66 -40.53 4.59
C ASP A 273 11.04 -40.31 5.99
N ILE A 274 11.37 -39.20 6.65
CA ILE A 274 10.79 -38.85 7.95
C ILE A 274 9.30 -38.43 7.85
N THR A 275 8.90 -37.86 6.72
CA THR A 275 7.54 -37.31 6.54
C THR A 275 6.53 -38.30 5.95
N LYS A 276 6.95 -39.51 5.56
CA LYS A 276 6.11 -40.60 5.03
C LYS A 276 4.89 -40.98 5.89
N GLY A 277 4.81 -40.56 7.15
CA GLY A 277 3.69 -40.84 8.06
C GLY A 277 2.76 -39.66 8.41
N SER A 278 2.93 -38.48 7.81
CA SER A 278 2.12 -37.29 8.15
C SER A 278 1.23 -36.88 6.98
N PRO A 279 -0.11 -36.84 7.12
CA PRO A 279 -1.01 -36.37 6.08
C PRO A 279 -0.98 -34.83 6.06
N VAL A 280 0.14 -34.27 5.62
CA VAL A 280 0.19 -32.85 5.29
C VAL A 280 -0.25 -32.75 3.84
N VAL A 281 -1.35 -32.02 3.60
CA VAL A 281 -1.75 -31.55 2.27
C VAL A 281 -0.58 -30.69 1.76
N ALA A 282 0.36 -31.33 1.08
CA ALA A 282 1.51 -30.67 0.49
C ALA A 282 1.01 -29.89 -0.71
N PHE A 283 0.59 -28.65 -0.47
CA PHE A 283 0.41 -27.66 -1.51
C PHE A 283 1.66 -27.70 -2.40
N THR A 284 1.46 -27.80 -3.70
CA THR A 284 2.43 -28.14 -4.76
C THR A 284 3.65 -27.20 -4.89
N GLY A 285 3.84 -26.27 -3.95
CA GLY A 285 4.93 -25.29 -3.91
C GLY A 285 6.30 -25.86 -3.54
N GLU A 286 6.40 -26.87 -2.66
CA GLU A 286 7.70 -27.35 -2.15
C GLU A 286 8.51 -28.13 -3.19
N LYS A 287 7.86 -28.94 -4.04
CA LYS A 287 8.53 -29.73 -5.11
C LYS A 287 9.31 -28.85 -6.09
N ASN A 288 8.83 -27.63 -6.34
CA ASN A 288 9.47 -26.70 -7.26
C ASN A 288 10.69 -26.00 -6.63
N HIS A 289 10.81 -25.97 -5.29
CA HIS A 289 11.87 -25.19 -4.64
C HIS A 289 13.26 -25.84 -4.79
N LEU A 290 13.38 -27.15 -4.51
CA LEU A 290 14.64 -27.88 -4.71
C LEU A 290 15.06 -27.85 -6.18
N LEU A 291 14.13 -28.14 -7.09
CA LEU A 291 14.40 -28.15 -8.53
C LEU A 291 14.90 -26.79 -9.02
N ASN A 292 14.30 -25.68 -8.55
CA ASN A 292 14.76 -24.33 -8.89
C ASN A 292 16.18 -24.05 -8.38
N ARG A 293 16.49 -24.44 -7.13
CA ARG A 293 17.84 -24.30 -6.56
C ARG A 293 18.88 -25.11 -7.34
N VAL A 294 18.60 -26.39 -7.61
CA VAL A 294 19.50 -27.26 -8.38
C VAL A 294 19.70 -26.74 -9.79
N LYS A 295 18.61 -26.36 -10.49
CA LYS A 295 18.67 -25.79 -11.84
C LYS A 295 19.56 -24.54 -11.88
N ARG A 296 19.39 -23.65 -10.90
CA ARG A 296 20.20 -22.43 -10.75
C ARG A 296 21.68 -22.76 -10.54
N ILE A 297 22.03 -23.64 -9.59
CA ILE A 297 23.43 -23.98 -9.28
C ILE A 297 24.14 -24.57 -10.51
N VAL A 298 23.44 -25.44 -11.26
CA VAL A 298 23.96 -26.10 -12.46
C VAL A 298 24.14 -25.11 -13.60
N HIS A 299 23.09 -24.36 -13.96
CA HIS A 299 23.09 -23.50 -15.14
C HIS A 299 23.68 -22.10 -14.89
N LYS A 300 23.93 -21.73 -13.63
CA LYS A 300 24.43 -20.42 -13.19
C LYS A 300 23.57 -19.23 -13.68
N GLU A 301 22.34 -19.50 -14.08
CA GLU A 301 21.33 -18.50 -14.39
C GLU A 301 20.39 -18.41 -13.21
N ASN A 302 20.07 -17.17 -12.77
CA ASN A 302 18.92 -17.00 -11.90
C ASN A 302 17.70 -17.51 -12.68
N THR A 303 16.88 -18.33 -12.03
CA THR A 303 15.60 -18.69 -12.62
C THR A 303 14.82 -17.40 -12.87
N GLY A 304 14.38 -17.18 -14.12
CA GLY A 304 13.50 -16.06 -14.43
C GLY A 304 12.22 -16.12 -13.61
N MET A 305 11.38 -15.08 -13.71
CA MET A 305 10.10 -15.01 -12.99
C MET A 305 9.30 -16.31 -13.16
N ARG A 306 8.91 -16.92 -12.03
CA ARG A 306 8.05 -18.11 -12.02
C ARG A 306 6.69 -17.74 -12.62
N PRO A 307 5.89 -18.71 -13.09
CA PRO A 307 4.55 -18.42 -13.64
C PRO A 307 3.70 -17.59 -12.68
N MET A 308 3.74 -17.89 -11.38
CA MET A 308 3.04 -17.13 -10.35
C MET A 308 3.54 -15.68 -10.23
N ASP A 309 4.85 -15.46 -10.36
CA ASP A 309 5.45 -14.13 -10.30
C ASP A 309 5.00 -13.27 -11.49
N ARG A 310 4.83 -13.89 -12.67
CA ARG A 310 4.29 -13.22 -13.86
C ARG A 310 2.82 -12.88 -13.71
N ILE A 311 2.02 -13.78 -13.13
CA ILE A 311 0.60 -13.53 -12.87
C ILE A 311 0.45 -12.32 -11.95
N VAL A 312 1.21 -12.25 -10.85
CA VAL A 312 1.20 -11.10 -9.94
C VAL A 312 1.58 -9.81 -10.68
N LEU A 313 2.62 -9.83 -11.52
CA LEU A 313 3.02 -8.66 -12.30
C LEU A 313 1.92 -8.20 -13.28
N VAL A 314 1.36 -9.13 -14.06
CA VAL A 314 0.31 -8.82 -15.05
C VAL A 314 -0.93 -8.29 -14.36
N LEU A 315 -1.36 -8.90 -13.26
CA LEU A 315 -2.48 -8.40 -12.45
C LEU A 315 -2.19 -7.02 -11.87
N SER A 316 -0.97 -6.78 -11.37
CA SER A 316 -0.57 -5.47 -10.83
C SER A 316 -0.61 -4.39 -11.90
N LEU A 317 -0.11 -4.69 -13.11
CA LEU A 317 -0.16 -3.79 -14.24
C LEU A 317 -1.60 -3.53 -14.70
N PHE A 318 -2.42 -4.58 -14.80
CA PHE A 318 -3.82 -4.48 -15.19
C PHE A 318 -4.62 -3.62 -14.21
N ILE A 319 -4.46 -3.83 -12.90
CA ILE A 319 -5.13 -3.02 -11.87
C ILE A 319 -4.67 -1.57 -11.94
N LEU A 320 -3.37 -1.30 -12.13
CA LEU A 320 -2.85 0.07 -12.25
C LEU A 320 -3.40 0.78 -13.49
N VAL A 321 -3.51 0.07 -14.61
CA VAL A 321 -4.10 0.57 -15.86
C VAL A 321 -5.60 0.86 -15.65
N LEU A 322 -6.36 -0.02 -15.02
CA LEU A 322 -7.77 0.23 -14.70
C LEU A 322 -7.97 1.46 -13.82
N ILE A 323 -7.09 1.69 -12.85
CA ILE A 323 -7.10 2.91 -12.03
C ILE A 323 -6.81 4.14 -12.88
N GLY A 324 -5.84 4.07 -13.80
CA GLY A 324 -5.48 5.17 -14.69
C GLY A 324 -6.50 5.50 -15.79
N PHE A 325 -7.29 4.51 -16.22
CA PHE A 325 -8.38 4.67 -17.19
C PHE A 325 -9.73 4.98 -16.54
N ALA A 326 -9.81 5.09 -15.22
CA ALA A 326 -11.01 5.60 -14.56
C ALA A 326 -11.30 6.99 -15.15
N PRO A 327 -12.49 7.22 -15.74
CA PRO A 327 -12.77 8.45 -16.46
C PRO A 327 -12.61 9.62 -15.48
N ILE A 328 -11.51 10.37 -15.64
CA ILE A 328 -11.38 11.70 -15.09
C ILE A 328 -12.44 12.50 -15.85
N ARG A 329 -13.66 12.53 -15.32
CA ARG A 329 -14.64 13.52 -15.73
C ARG A 329 -13.96 14.84 -15.48
N LYS A 330 -13.42 15.46 -16.55
CA LYS A 330 -13.04 16.86 -16.53
C LYS A 330 -14.31 17.57 -16.11
N ILE A 331 -14.34 18.03 -14.87
CA ILE A 331 -15.30 19.03 -14.43
C ILE A 331 -15.00 20.19 -15.35
N HIS A 332 -15.77 20.33 -16.43
CA HIS A 332 -15.92 21.62 -17.07
C HIS A 332 -16.56 22.47 -15.99
N ALA A 333 -15.71 23.16 -15.22
CA ALA A 333 -16.15 24.32 -14.50
C ALA A 333 -16.76 25.22 -15.58
N GLN A 334 -18.08 25.24 -15.63
CA GLN A 334 -18.80 26.36 -16.19
C GLN A 334 -18.42 27.57 -15.33
N SER A 335 -17.26 28.14 -15.61
CA SER A 335 -16.99 29.55 -15.40
C SER A 335 -17.85 30.33 -16.40
N THR A 336 -19.16 30.19 -16.29
CA THR A 336 -20.11 31.18 -16.79
C THR A 336 -20.51 32.00 -15.58
N THR A 337 -19.80 33.11 -15.43
CA THR A 337 -20.32 34.38 -14.92
C THR A 337 -21.05 34.29 -13.58
N ASN A 338 -20.28 34.28 -12.50
CA ASN A 338 -20.66 34.89 -11.23
C ASN A 338 -19.39 35.31 -10.48
N THR A 339 -18.59 36.15 -11.13
CA THR A 339 -17.56 36.96 -10.48
C THR A 339 -18.09 38.38 -10.52
N ASN A 340 -18.93 38.72 -9.54
CA ASN A 340 -19.26 40.08 -9.05
C ASN A 340 -20.51 40.00 -8.17
N LEU A 341 -20.42 39.37 -6.98
CA LEU A 341 -21.43 39.56 -5.92
C LEU A 341 -20.92 39.15 -4.52
N SER A 342 -19.61 39.10 -4.31
CA SER A 342 -19.03 38.79 -2.98
C SER A 342 -17.80 39.63 -2.66
N GLN A 343 -17.84 40.91 -3.04
CA GLN A 343 -16.95 41.96 -2.53
C GLN A 343 -17.76 43.24 -2.31
N THR A 344 -18.79 43.17 -1.47
CA THR A 344 -19.44 44.36 -0.89
C THR A 344 -20.05 43.97 0.46
N MET A 345 -19.22 43.56 1.41
CA MET A 345 -19.62 43.43 2.82
C MET A 345 -18.52 43.87 3.80
N ASP A 346 -17.57 44.70 3.34
CA ASP A 346 -16.62 45.40 4.21
C ASP A 346 -16.16 46.69 3.49
N ASP A 347 -17.04 47.70 3.49
CA ASP A 347 -16.66 49.13 3.50
C ASP A 347 -17.95 49.97 3.49
N ASP A 348 -18.71 49.88 4.59
CA ASP A 348 -19.83 50.80 4.83
C ASP A 348 -19.29 52.06 5.52
N GLN A 349 -18.45 52.82 4.81
CA GLN A 349 -18.12 54.20 5.14
C GLN A 349 -17.99 55.07 3.87
N LEU A 350 -18.99 55.95 3.73
CA LEU A 350 -18.88 57.31 3.19
C LEU A 350 -18.65 57.48 1.67
N ASN A 351 -19.70 57.35 0.84
CA ASN A 351 -19.90 58.28 -0.29
C ASN A 351 -21.35 58.27 -0.87
N PRO A 352 -22.15 59.34 -0.71
CA PRO A 352 -23.49 59.44 -1.31
C PRO A 352 -23.50 59.51 -2.86
N GLU A 353 -22.39 59.83 -3.53
CA GLU A 353 -22.34 59.93 -5.00
C GLU A 353 -22.37 58.57 -5.71
N LYS A 354 -21.80 57.51 -5.11
CA LYS A 354 -21.79 56.17 -5.72
C LYS A 354 -23.18 55.54 -5.78
N ARG A 355 -24.03 55.80 -4.78
CA ARG A 355 -25.41 55.28 -4.71
C ARG A 355 -26.29 55.84 -5.83
N ASN A 356 -26.11 57.11 -6.19
CA ASN A 356 -26.88 57.74 -7.26
C ASN A 356 -26.43 57.24 -8.64
N HIS A 357 -25.15 56.94 -8.83
CA HIS A 357 -24.65 56.40 -10.10
C HIS A 357 -25.14 54.96 -10.34
N GLU A 358 -25.20 54.13 -9.29
CA GLU A 358 -25.71 52.76 -9.39
C GLU A 358 -27.23 52.71 -9.66
N LEU A 359 -28.00 53.64 -9.09
CA LEU A 359 -29.43 53.80 -9.39
C LEU A 359 -29.67 54.25 -10.84
N LEU A 360 -28.85 55.16 -11.36
CA LEU A 360 -28.93 55.61 -12.77
C LEU A 360 -28.61 54.47 -13.75
N LEU A 361 -27.56 53.69 -13.49
CA LEU A 361 -27.19 52.54 -14.32
C LEU A 361 -28.26 51.44 -14.30
N ARG A 362 -28.92 51.24 -13.15
CA ARG A 362 -30.02 50.28 -13.02
C ARG A 362 -31.28 50.73 -13.78
N ASP A 363 -31.60 52.02 -13.75
CA ASP A 363 -32.75 52.58 -14.49
C ASP A 363 -32.51 52.54 -16.01
N GLU A 364 -31.27 52.81 -16.44
CA GLU A 364 -30.89 52.73 -17.86
C GLU A 364 -30.90 51.28 -18.38
N ALA A 365 -30.42 50.32 -17.58
CA ALA A 365 -30.49 48.89 -17.93
C ALA A 365 -31.94 48.36 -18.01
N LEU A 366 -32.84 48.87 -17.16
CA LEU A 366 -34.27 48.53 -17.23
C LEU A 366 -34.93 49.10 -18.49
N LYS A 367 -34.63 50.35 -18.86
CA LYS A 367 -35.13 50.98 -20.10
C LYS A 367 -34.69 50.23 -21.35
N ILE A 368 -33.46 49.74 -21.40
CA ILE A 368 -32.95 48.94 -22.52
C ILE A 368 -33.71 47.62 -22.62
N ARG A 369 -33.90 46.93 -21.47
CA ARG A 369 -34.63 45.66 -21.43
C ARG A 369 -36.10 45.79 -21.85
N ASP A 370 -36.77 46.85 -21.42
CA ASP A 370 -38.18 47.09 -21.76
C ASP A 370 -38.34 47.44 -23.25
N LYS A 371 -37.36 48.15 -23.85
CA LYS A 371 -37.33 48.42 -25.29
C LYS A 371 -37.13 47.15 -26.12
N ASP A 372 -36.20 46.28 -25.72
CA ASP A 372 -35.96 45.00 -26.42
C ASP A 372 -37.18 44.06 -26.33
N LEU A 373 -37.90 44.08 -25.21
CA LEU A 373 -39.13 43.30 -25.03
C LEU A 373 -40.27 43.84 -25.91
N ALA A 374 -40.44 45.16 -26.00
CA ALA A 374 -41.45 45.77 -26.86
C ALA A 374 -41.23 45.45 -28.35
N ASP A 375 -39.98 45.54 -28.81
CA ASP A 375 -39.60 45.22 -30.20
C ASP A 375 -39.83 43.73 -30.53
N ARG A 376 -39.65 42.86 -29.53
CA ARG A 376 -39.90 41.43 -29.64
C ARG A 376 -41.40 41.11 -29.67
N ASP A 377 -42.21 41.77 -28.84
CA ASP A 377 -43.66 41.59 -28.81
C ASP A 377 -44.32 42.11 -30.11
N GLU A 378 -43.85 43.23 -30.65
CA GLU A 378 -44.29 43.76 -31.97
C GLU A 378 -43.97 42.77 -33.10
N LYS A 379 -42.78 42.16 -33.08
CA LYS A 379 -42.39 41.14 -34.05
C LYS A 379 -43.22 39.86 -33.93
N LEU A 380 -43.59 39.44 -32.72
CA LEU A 380 -44.47 38.28 -32.50
C LEU A 380 -45.90 38.55 -32.97
N LEU A 381 -46.41 39.78 -32.78
CA LEU A 381 -47.75 40.19 -33.24
C LEU A 381 -47.88 40.28 -34.77
N SER A 382 -46.75 40.35 -35.50
CA SER A 382 -46.69 40.35 -36.97
C SER A 382 -46.72 38.96 -37.61
N GLN A 383 -46.60 37.88 -36.82
CA GLN A 383 -46.67 36.49 -37.27
C GLN A 383 -48.10 35.94 -37.08
N PRO A 384 -48.53 34.92 -37.85
CA PRO A 384 -49.83 34.29 -37.64
C PRO A 384 -49.83 33.50 -36.31
N ILE A 385 -50.29 34.16 -35.25
CA ILE A 385 -50.48 33.61 -33.90
C ILE A 385 -51.97 33.42 -33.58
N SER A 386 -52.30 32.51 -32.66
CA SER A 386 -53.67 32.30 -32.17
C SER A 386 -54.24 33.58 -31.55
N GLU A 387 -55.55 33.85 -31.69
CA GLU A 387 -56.21 34.99 -31.03
C GLU A 387 -56.01 34.99 -29.51
N GLU A 388 -55.93 33.79 -28.90
CA GLU A 388 -55.72 33.67 -27.45
C GLU A 388 -54.32 34.16 -27.04
N ASP A 389 -53.29 33.82 -27.83
CA ASP A 389 -51.91 34.27 -27.57
C ASP A 389 -51.75 35.77 -27.84
N ARG A 390 -52.45 36.28 -28.86
CA ARG A 390 -52.49 37.72 -29.16
C ARG A 390 -53.05 38.52 -27.98
N ASN A 391 -54.14 38.07 -27.39
CA ASN A 391 -54.75 38.73 -26.23
C ASN A 391 -53.87 38.67 -24.99
N ARG A 392 -53.15 37.56 -24.76
CA ARG A 392 -52.19 37.45 -23.65
C ARG A 392 -51.03 38.43 -23.76
N ILE A 393 -50.49 38.60 -24.98
CA ILE A 393 -49.40 39.57 -25.23
C ILE A 393 -49.89 41.00 -25.00
N LEU A 394 -51.08 41.35 -25.48
CA LEU A 394 -51.67 42.68 -25.28
C LEU A 394 -51.94 42.98 -23.80
N GLN A 395 -52.44 42.00 -23.04
CA GLN A 395 -52.73 42.14 -21.62
C GLN A 395 -51.45 42.32 -20.78
N ASP A 396 -50.35 41.66 -21.16
CA ASP A 396 -49.04 41.84 -20.53
C ASP A 396 -48.43 43.22 -20.86
N GLN A 397 -48.60 43.71 -22.10
CA GLN A 397 -48.21 45.07 -22.48
C GLN A 397 -48.95 46.14 -21.66
N GLU A 398 -50.26 46.00 -21.45
CA GLU A 398 -51.04 46.92 -20.63
C GLU A 398 -50.60 46.90 -19.16
N MET A 399 -50.33 45.73 -18.60
CA MET A 399 -49.88 45.59 -17.21
C MET A 399 -48.52 46.26 -16.99
N ARG A 400 -47.59 46.11 -17.94
CA ARG A 400 -46.27 46.75 -17.90
C ARG A 400 -46.36 48.26 -18.08
N ALA A 401 -47.22 48.74 -18.97
CA ALA A 401 -47.46 50.18 -19.15
C ALA A 401 -48.03 50.83 -17.88
N ALA A 402 -48.93 50.13 -17.18
CA ALA A 402 -49.47 50.58 -15.90
C ALA A 402 -48.41 50.60 -14.79
N ASP A 403 -47.51 49.61 -14.72
CA ASP A 403 -46.41 49.60 -13.75
C ASP A 403 -45.39 50.73 -14.00
N LEU A 404 -45.07 51.01 -15.27
CA LEU A 404 -44.23 52.14 -15.68
C LEU A 404 -44.85 53.49 -15.30
N GLN A 405 -46.16 53.68 -15.52
CA GLN A 405 -46.86 54.88 -15.09
C GLN A 405 -46.86 55.06 -13.57
N ARG A 406 -47.01 53.97 -12.79
CA ARG A 406 -46.90 54.03 -11.32
C ARG A 406 -45.51 54.47 -10.88
N ARG A 407 -44.46 53.90 -11.46
CA ARG A 407 -43.06 54.26 -11.14
C ARG A 407 -42.73 55.71 -11.49
N MET A 408 -43.32 56.25 -12.55
CA MET A 408 -43.18 57.67 -12.90
C MET A 408 -43.91 58.62 -11.94
N GLN A 409 -44.92 58.14 -11.21
CA GLN A 409 -45.71 58.95 -10.27
C GLN A 409 -45.20 58.89 -8.82
N GLU A 410 -44.28 57.97 -8.49
CA GLU A 410 -43.66 57.91 -7.16
C GLU A 410 -42.47 58.89 -7.07
N PRO A 411 -42.56 59.97 -6.26
CA PRO A 411 -41.41 60.83 -6.03
C PRO A 411 -40.34 60.06 -5.24
N HIS A 412 -39.10 60.05 -5.75
CA HIS A 412 -37.94 59.53 -5.05
C HIS A 412 -37.77 60.25 -3.69
N HIS A 413 -38.24 59.63 -2.61
CA HIS A 413 -37.95 60.08 -1.26
C HIS A 413 -36.48 59.81 -0.95
N THR A 414 -35.64 60.84 -1.10
CA THR A 414 -34.31 60.89 -0.48
C THR A 414 -34.49 60.97 1.04
N SER A 415 -34.41 59.84 1.72
CA SER A 415 -34.34 59.80 3.19
C SER A 415 -32.92 60.17 3.63
N GLY A 416 -32.73 61.44 3.93
CA GLY A 416 -31.56 61.99 4.62
C GLY A 416 -32.02 62.69 5.90
N GLU A 417 -31.20 62.58 6.94
CA GLU A 417 -31.26 63.29 8.23
C GLU A 417 -32.33 62.86 9.24
N ASN A 418 -31.88 62.24 10.33
CA ASN A 418 -31.69 62.97 11.58
C ASN A 418 -30.81 62.20 12.56
N ALA A 419 -29.60 62.74 12.78
CA ALA A 419 -28.79 62.45 13.94
C ALA A 419 -29.25 63.36 15.10
N LYS A 420 -29.62 62.76 16.22
CA LYS A 420 -29.46 63.34 17.56
C LYS A 420 -29.45 62.23 18.60
#